data_AF-A0A928DUQ8-F1
#
_entry.id   AF-A0A928DUQ8-F1
#
_cell.length_a   1.000
_cell.length_b   1.000
_cell.length_c   1.000
_cell.angle_alpha   90.00
_cell.angle_beta   90.00
_cell.angle_gamma   90.00
#
_symmetry.space_group_name_H-M   'P 1'
#
loop_
_entity.id
_entity.type
_entity.pdbx_description
1 polymer ?
#
loop_
_entity_poly.entity_id
_entity_poly.type
_entity_poly.pdbx_seq_one_letter_code
_entity_poly.pdbx_strand_id
1 'polypeptide(L)'
;MSEALNRIIQSKRMPVLFIGSGISRRYLKDFPNWEELLERLRVLIKVPPHVFEAHRQELCVRDPEMTQGKLYQKMASCLRDTLLEKLKTEKLDPQTLFSAEEYEKCTRNGVDFFKLLAAKQLTSWTLDESRLDEIALFRKISEKVSMVFTTNYDCFLQKEIFGNFKVYESQDKYYFRTSSGFGEIFKIHGCVQDPDGIILCEEDFERFDSALKLVSSKLLNALLDFPIIFIGYSLNDENIQKLLADFVGSFSGSILQEVQKFMLFVSFKPGETALKEGIFTTEHGGRSITFPAIQTDNFAGLFEMIDRLTPGATAYELRKYKSMVARLIQDTSRGSQRAVYVQELDSAKADQIALYIGKRDNIEGMKSVVSYSKEEVLQMVLEEQEQDWNEFARRWFEEKNIIHDEYTPVFFIHHRITLPFEECGSRFRKNYEFRKNSFMEFTPKPSKSQSIKEITQKYEEFRMSGMKVSKIAYQLHLELSGALADGKITVDESLELLRRMAKENAGIVNMTHFKQILCYTHFLKYEKNRDK
;
A
#
# COMPACT_ATOMS: atom_id res chain seq x y z
N MET A 1 -27.60 4.87 -5.83
CA MET A 1 -26.16 4.83 -5.50
C MET A 1 -25.39 5.38 -6.70
N SER A 2 -24.37 6.21 -6.49
CA SER A 2 -23.56 6.76 -7.59
C SER A 2 -22.79 5.66 -8.32
N GLU A 3 -22.97 5.53 -9.63
CA GLU A 3 -22.25 4.61 -10.50
C GLU A 3 -20.78 5.00 -10.64
N ALA A 4 -20.47 6.30 -10.77
CA ALA A 4 -19.10 6.79 -10.91
C ALA A 4 -18.26 6.48 -9.65
N LEU A 5 -18.80 6.77 -8.47
CA LEU A 5 -18.12 6.46 -7.20
C LEU A 5 -18.02 4.96 -6.95
N ASN A 6 -19.06 4.19 -7.29
CA ASN A 6 -19.02 2.73 -7.20
C ASN A 6 -17.91 2.13 -8.09
N ARG A 7 -17.68 2.67 -9.28
CA ARG A 7 -16.60 2.23 -10.18
C ARG A 7 -15.22 2.42 -9.53
N ILE A 8 -15.00 3.56 -8.88
CA ILE A 8 -13.78 3.82 -8.11
C ILE A 8 -13.63 2.82 -6.97
N ILE A 9 -14.70 2.57 -6.19
CA ILE A 9 -14.68 1.62 -5.08
C ILE A 9 -14.39 0.18 -5.56
N GLN A 10 -15.02 -0.25 -6.65
CA GLN A 10 -14.83 -1.57 -7.23
C GLN A 10 -13.42 -1.79 -7.80
N SER A 11 -12.71 -0.71 -8.16
CA SER A 11 -11.31 -0.82 -8.59
C SER A 11 -10.38 -1.35 -7.49
N LYS A 12 -10.81 -1.27 -6.21
CA LYS A 12 -10.03 -1.62 -5.02
C LYS A 12 -8.69 -0.86 -4.90
N ARG A 13 -8.50 0.21 -5.67
CA ARG A 13 -7.33 1.08 -5.60
C ARG A 13 -7.63 2.24 -4.67
N MET A 14 -6.66 2.59 -3.81
CA MET A 14 -6.78 3.77 -2.95
C MET A 14 -6.77 5.04 -3.80
N PRO A 15 -7.80 5.90 -3.71
CA PRO A 15 -7.83 7.13 -4.48
C PRO A 15 -6.80 8.15 -3.97
N VAL A 16 -6.32 8.97 -4.89
CA VAL A 16 -5.70 10.25 -4.60
C VAL A 16 -6.81 11.27 -4.41
N LEU A 17 -6.75 12.04 -3.32
CA LEU A 17 -7.66 13.15 -3.11
C LEU A 17 -7.01 14.45 -3.56
N PHE A 18 -7.72 15.19 -4.38
CA PHE A 18 -7.46 16.59 -4.62
C PHE A 18 -8.45 17.39 -3.79
N ILE A 19 -7.93 18.20 -2.85
CA ILE A 19 -8.77 18.99 -1.94
C ILE A 19 -8.55 20.48 -2.14
N GLY A 20 -9.63 21.19 -2.48
CA GLY A 20 -9.66 22.65 -2.61
C GLY A 20 -10.21 23.37 -1.38
N SER A 21 -10.26 24.70 -1.44
CA SER A 21 -10.57 25.57 -0.29
C SER A 21 -12.01 25.45 0.18
N GLY A 22 -12.91 24.89 -0.65
CA GLY A 22 -14.27 24.57 -0.26
C GLY A 22 -14.35 23.60 0.93
N ILE A 23 -13.36 22.73 1.11
CA ILE A 23 -13.28 21.84 2.28
C ILE A 23 -12.96 22.63 3.56
N SER A 24 -11.97 23.53 3.50
CA SER A 24 -11.65 24.40 4.64
C SER A 24 -12.85 25.27 5.00
N ARG A 25 -13.54 25.86 4.00
CA ARG A 25 -14.77 26.65 4.24
C ARG A 25 -15.93 25.86 4.84
N ARG A 26 -16.01 24.56 4.56
CA ARG A 26 -17.08 23.70 5.08
C ARG A 26 -16.87 23.32 6.54
N TYR A 27 -15.62 23.07 6.94
CA TYR A 27 -15.31 22.50 8.25
C TYR A 27 -14.67 23.47 9.23
N LEU A 28 -14.15 24.60 8.75
CA LEU A 28 -13.56 25.64 9.59
C LEU A 28 -14.55 26.80 9.72
N LYS A 29 -14.81 27.18 10.96
CA LYS A 29 -15.72 28.28 11.28
C LYS A 29 -15.18 29.61 10.74
N ASP A 30 -16.05 30.37 10.06
CA ASP A 30 -15.76 31.71 9.51
C ASP A 30 -14.49 31.77 8.65
N PHE A 31 -14.13 30.68 7.97
CA PHE A 31 -12.90 30.59 7.19
C PHE A 31 -13.06 31.26 5.82
N PRO A 32 -12.14 32.16 5.44
CA PRO A 32 -12.37 33.05 4.30
C PRO A 32 -12.18 32.33 2.96
N ASN A 33 -12.98 32.74 1.96
CA ASN A 33 -12.63 32.57 0.56
C ASN A 33 -11.61 33.64 0.10
N TRP A 34 -11.24 33.65 -1.19
CA TRP A 34 -10.29 34.62 -1.73
C TRP A 34 -10.73 36.08 -1.59
N GLU A 35 -11.97 36.40 -1.95
CA GLU A 35 -12.52 37.75 -1.84
C GLU A 35 -12.57 38.21 -0.38
N GLU A 36 -13.04 37.34 0.53
CA GLU A 36 -13.08 37.61 1.97
C GLU A 36 -11.68 37.78 2.56
N LEU A 37 -10.69 37.00 2.11
CA LEU A 37 -9.29 37.13 2.54
C LEU A 37 -8.70 38.47 2.09
N LEU A 38 -8.87 38.84 0.82
CA LEU A 38 -8.39 40.11 0.29
C LEU A 38 -9.06 41.29 1.02
N GLU A 39 -10.35 41.18 1.33
CA GLU A 39 -11.08 42.19 2.09
C GLU A 39 -10.55 42.31 3.54
N ARG A 40 -10.28 41.19 4.22
CA ARG A 40 -9.62 41.20 5.55
C ARG A 40 -8.25 41.88 5.48
N LEU A 41 -7.44 41.56 4.48
CA LEU A 41 -6.14 42.18 4.26
C LEU A 41 -6.25 43.68 3.96
N ARG A 42 -7.20 44.09 3.11
CA ARG A 42 -7.50 45.49 2.82
C ARG A 42 -7.78 46.28 4.10
N VAL A 43 -8.62 45.76 4.98
CA VAL A 43 -8.96 46.38 6.27
C VAL A 43 -7.71 46.53 7.14
N LEU A 44 -6.90 45.48 7.27
CA LEU A 44 -5.67 45.50 8.08
C LEU A 44 -4.64 46.51 7.54
N ILE A 45 -4.49 46.59 6.22
CA ILE A 45 -3.59 47.52 5.54
C ILE A 45 -4.17 48.95 5.52
N LYS A 46 -5.41 49.14 6.02
CA LYS A 46 -6.12 50.42 6.07
C LYS A 46 -6.28 51.06 4.68
N VAL A 47 -6.58 50.25 3.66
CA VAL A 47 -6.88 50.74 2.30
C VAL A 47 -8.36 51.08 2.22
N PRO A 48 -8.78 52.31 1.88
CA PRO A 48 -10.21 52.64 1.79
C PRO A 48 -10.95 51.80 0.74
N PRO A 49 -12.23 51.43 0.97
CA PRO A 49 -13.00 50.59 0.04
C PRO A 49 -13.03 51.14 -1.39
N HIS A 50 -13.19 52.47 -1.55
CA HIS A 50 -13.25 53.10 -2.86
C HIS A 50 -11.92 53.00 -3.64
N VAL A 51 -10.77 52.98 -2.96
CA VAL A 51 -9.46 52.81 -3.60
C VAL A 51 -9.30 51.38 -4.11
N PHE A 52 -9.68 50.41 -3.27
CA PHE A 52 -9.62 48.99 -3.64
C PHE A 52 -10.56 48.69 -4.83
N GLU A 53 -11.78 49.20 -4.80
CA GLU A 53 -12.73 49.00 -5.90
C GLU A 53 -12.33 49.76 -7.18
N ALA A 54 -11.75 50.96 -7.07
CA ALA A 54 -11.23 51.68 -8.24
C ALA A 54 -10.13 50.89 -8.96
N HIS A 55 -9.19 50.28 -8.21
CA HIS A 55 -8.18 49.40 -8.81
C HIS A 55 -8.79 48.15 -9.45
N ARG A 56 -9.78 47.52 -8.80
CA ARG A 56 -10.51 46.40 -9.39
C ARG A 56 -11.14 46.79 -10.73
N GLN A 57 -11.83 47.92 -10.78
CA GLN A 57 -12.45 48.45 -12.00
C GLN A 57 -11.42 48.73 -13.09
N GLU A 58 -10.30 49.37 -12.74
CA GLU A 58 -9.21 49.64 -13.69
C GLU A 58 -8.69 48.34 -14.33
N LEU A 59 -8.44 47.31 -13.52
CA LEU A 59 -7.98 46.02 -14.01
C LEU A 59 -9.01 45.34 -14.92
N CYS A 60 -10.29 45.33 -14.54
CA CYS A 60 -11.35 44.76 -15.36
C CYS A 60 -11.56 45.52 -16.68
N VAL A 61 -11.36 46.85 -16.71
CA VAL A 61 -11.43 47.65 -17.94
C VAL A 61 -10.24 47.38 -18.85
N ARG A 62 -9.04 47.22 -18.27
CA ARG A 62 -7.82 46.94 -19.03
C ARG A 62 -7.81 45.56 -19.66
N ASP A 63 -8.42 44.58 -19.01
CA ASP A 63 -8.53 43.21 -19.50
C ASP A 63 -9.94 42.65 -19.24
N PRO A 64 -10.89 42.87 -20.17
CA PRO A 64 -12.28 42.43 -20.01
C PRO A 64 -12.47 40.90 -19.97
N GLU A 65 -11.52 40.15 -20.54
CA GLU A 65 -11.55 38.68 -20.59
C GLU A 65 -10.80 38.04 -19.40
N MET A 66 -10.29 38.87 -18.48
CA MET A 66 -9.56 38.39 -17.31
C MET A 66 -10.45 37.53 -16.42
N THR A 67 -9.93 36.36 -16.06
CA THR A 67 -10.61 35.47 -15.13
C THR A 67 -10.60 36.01 -13.71
N GLN A 68 -11.54 35.53 -12.89
CA GLN A 68 -11.58 35.91 -11.48
C GLN A 68 -10.31 35.51 -10.72
N GLY A 69 -9.71 34.37 -11.05
CA GLY A 69 -8.45 33.92 -10.45
C GLY A 69 -7.34 34.94 -10.69
N LYS A 70 -7.12 35.32 -11.95
CA LYS A 70 -6.09 36.30 -12.32
C LYS A 70 -6.37 37.69 -11.74
N LEU A 71 -7.65 38.09 -11.66
CA LEU A 71 -8.05 39.32 -10.98
C LEU A 71 -7.62 39.30 -9.51
N TYR A 72 -7.92 38.24 -8.76
CA TYR A 72 -7.53 38.14 -7.34
C TYR A 72 -6.02 38.19 -7.14
N GLN A 73 -5.24 37.56 -8.03
CA GLN A 73 -3.77 37.62 -7.99
C GLN A 73 -3.24 39.05 -8.16
N LYS A 74 -3.80 39.82 -9.10
CA LYS A 74 -3.43 41.22 -9.33
C LYS A 74 -3.87 42.13 -8.18
N MET A 75 -5.06 41.90 -7.64
CA MET A 75 -5.56 42.62 -6.46
C MET A 75 -4.68 42.34 -5.23
N ALA A 76 -4.21 41.10 -5.05
CA ALA A 76 -3.24 40.74 -4.01
C ALA A 76 -1.92 41.49 -4.18
N SER A 77 -1.36 41.57 -5.40
CA SER A 77 -0.16 42.37 -5.70
C SER A 77 -0.35 43.85 -5.35
N CYS A 78 -1.50 44.43 -5.71
CA CYS A 78 -1.81 45.82 -5.38
C CYS A 78 -1.83 46.07 -3.86
N LEU A 79 -2.44 45.17 -3.08
CA LEU A 79 -2.43 45.25 -1.62
C LEU A 79 -1.03 45.07 -1.04
N ARG A 80 -0.23 44.14 -1.58
CA ARG A 80 1.18 43.96 -1.19
C ARG A 80 1.97 45.25 -1.39
N ASP A 81 1.91 45.83 -2.59
CA ASP A 81 2.68 47.02 -2.91
C ASP A 81 2.25 48.22 -2.05
N THR A 82 0.93 48.34 -1.79
CA THR A 82 0.39 49.36 -0.88
C THR A 82 0.85 49.17 0.56
N LEU A 83 0.89 47.93 1.05
CA LEU A 83 1.44 47.61 2.37
C LEU A 83 2.91 48.03 2.45
N LEU A 84 3.72 47.62 1.48
CA LEU A 84 5.15 47.94 1.45
C LEU A 84 5.40 49.46 1.38
N GLU A 85 4.63 50.21 0.60
CA GLU A 85 4.74 51.67 0.54
C GLU A 85 4.42 52.34 1.88
N LYS A 86 3.34 51.89 2.54
CA LYS A 86 2.94 52.42 3.84
C LYS A 86 3.94 52.11 4.96
N LEU A 87 4.57 50.93 4.92
CA LEU A 87 5.63 50.57 5.85
C LEU A 87 6.89 51.41 5.59
N LYS A 88 7.29 51.59 4.33
CA LYS A 88 8.45 52.42 3.93
C LYS A 88 8.29 53.89 4.29
N THR A 89 7.07 54.42 4.20
CA THR A 89 6.77 55.82 4.51
C THR A 89 6.27 56.05 5.93
N GLU A 90 6.34 55.03 6.79
CA GLU A 90 5.90 55.08 8.20
C GLU A 90 4.43 55.48 8.39
N LYS A 91 3.61 55.43 7.33
CA LYS A 91 2.15 55.66 7.39
C LYS A 91 1.40 54.50 8.06
N LEU A 92 2.06 53.37 8.23
CA LEU A 92 1.55 52.21 8.94
C LEU A 92 2.64 51.64 9.83
N ASP A 93 2.37 51.58 11.13
CA ASP A 93 3.27 50.99 12.11
C ASP A 93 3.24 49.45 11.99
N PRO A 94 4.39 48.79 11.70
CA PRO A 94 4.46 47.32 11.62
C PRO A 94 3.99 46.61 12.89
N GLN A 95 4.16 47.21 14.08
CA GLN A 95 3.76 46.60 15.36
C GLN A 95 2.23 46.47 15.49
N THR A 96 1.47 47.20 14.67
CA THR A 96 0.00 47.05 14.60
C THR A 96 -0.45 45.81 13.83
N LEU A 97 0.44 45.22 13.03
CA LEU A 97 0.16 44.06 12.18
C LEU A 97 0.88 42.79 12.67
N PHE A 98 2.10 42.95 13.18
CA PHE A 98 3.00 41.87 13.50
C PHE A 98 3.45 41.96 14.96
N SER A 99 3.51 40.81 15.64
CA SER A 99 4.24 40.68 16.91
C SER A 99 5.74 40.89 16.70
N ALA A 100 6.48 41.09 17.79
CA ALA A 100 7.94 41.25 17.73
C ALA A 100 8.65 40.09 17.01
N GLU A 101 8.24 38.84 17.26
CA GLU A 101 8.81 37.65 16.62
C GLU A 101 8.47 37.59 15.11
N GLU A 102 7.22 37.91 14.75
CA GLU A 102 6.78 37.96 13.35
C GLU A 102 7.53 39.06 12.57
N TYR A 103 7.69 40.23 13.18
CA TYR A 103 8.45 41.34 12.60
C TYR A 103 9.93 40.99 12.41
N GLU A 104 10.53 40.26 13.36
CA GLU A 104 11.90 39.77 13.24
C GLU A 104 12.07 38.81 12.04
N LYS A 105 11.09 37.92 11.78
CA LYS A 105 11.09 37.05 10.60
C LYS A 105 11.13 37.84 9.30
N CYS A 106 10.39 38.94 9.21
CA CYS A 106 10.42 39.79 8.01
C CYS A 106 11.76 40.52 7.86
N THR A 107 12.29 41.09 8.94
CA THR A 107 13.46 41.97 8.88
C THR A 107 14.81 41.25 8.84
N ARG A 108 14.93 40.09 9.51
CA ARG A 108 16.19 39.32 9.58
C ARG A 108 16.22 38.13 8.64
N ASN A 109 15.07 37.46 8.48
CA ASN A 109 14.99 36.23 7.69
C ASN A 109 14.44 36.48 6.28
N GLY A 110 14.04 37.72 5.96
CA GLY A 110 13.61 38.12 4.63
C GLY A 110 12.22 37.62 4.22
N VAL A 111 11.39 37.17 5.18
CA VAL A 111 10.02 36.72 4.90
C VAL A 111 9.17 37.89 4.39
N ASP A 112 8.46 37.70 3.28
CA ASP A 112 7.56 38.72 2.74
C ASP A 112 6.46 39.15 3.75
N PHE A 113 6.36 40.46 3.99
CA PHE A 113 5.41 41.05 4.95
C PHE A 113 3.95 40.72 4.62
N PHE A 114 3.57 40.79 3.34
CA PHE A 114 2.19 40.57 2.92
C PHE A 114 1.80 39.09 3.05
N LYS A 115 2.69 38.18 2.64
CA LYS A 115 2.46 36.74 2.79
C LYS A 115 2.40 36.33 4.26
N LEU A 116 3.25 36.89 5.13
CA LEU A 116 3.16 36.65 6.57
C LEU A 116 1.83 37.15 7.15
N LEU A 117 1.38 38.33 6.73
CA LEU A 117 0.09 38.87 7.16
C LEU A 117 -1.08 37.98 6.71
N ALA A 118 -1.06 37.50 5.46
CA ALA A 118 -2.04 36.56 4.95
C ALA A 118 -2.01 35.22 5.71
N ALA A 119 -0.83 34.66 5.95
CA ALA A 119 -0.67 33.43 6.71
C ALA A 119 -1.25 33.56 8.12
N LYS A 120 -1.05 34.69 8.78
CA LYS A 120 -1.62 34.99 10.11
C LYS A 120 -3.14 34.89 10.11
N GLN A 121 -3.81 35.42 9.08
CA GLN A 121 -5.27 35.36 8.95
C GLN A 121 -5.82 33.94 8.73
N LEU A 122 -4.96 33.01 8.30
CA LEU A 122 -5.34 31.64 7.94
C LEU A 122 -4.81 30.58 8.92
N THR A 123 -3.98 30.98 9.89
CA THR A 123 -3.35 30.07 10.85
C THR A 123 -4.29 29.68 11.99
N SER A 124 -5.08 30.64 12.48
CA SER A 124 -5.99 30.45 13.60
C SER A 124 -7.38 30.14 13.10
N TRP A 125 -7.86 28.93 13.39
CA TRP A 125 -9.19 28.46 13.02
C TRP A 125 -9.72 27.51 14.09
N THR A 126 -11.03 27.37 14.13
CA THR A 126 -11.75 26.40 14.95
C THR A 126 -12.64 25.56 14.06
N LEU A 127 -12.89 24.31 14.46
CA LEU A 127 -13.83 23.46 13.75
C LEU A 127 -15.26 23.99 13.88
N ASP A 128 -16.05 23.81 12.84
CA ASP A 128 -17.50 23.97 12.90
C ASP A 128 -18.11 22.80 13.69
N GLU A 129 -18.57 23.10 14.91
CA GLU A 129 -19.17 22.11 15.82
C GLU A 129 -20.38 21.39 15.21
N SER A 130 -21.10 22.04 14.28
CA SER A 130 -22.26 21.44 13.61
C SER A 130 -21.88 20.32 12.62
N ARG A 131 -20.58 20.17 12.30
CA ARG A 131 -20.07 19.24 11.29
C ARG A 131 -19.14 18.17 11.84
N LEU A 132 -19.04 18.03 13.17
CA LEU A 132 -18.10 17.09 13.80
C LEU A 132 -18.32 15.63 13.38
N ASP A 133 -19.56 15.19 13.21
CA ASP A 133 -19.88 13.83 12.75
C ASP A 133 -19.38 13.58 11.33
N GLU A 134 -19.53 14.56 10.44
CA GLU A 134 -19.04 14.48 9.06
C GLU A 134 -17.51 14.51 9.01
N ILE A 135 -16.86 15.30 9.89
CA ILE A 135 -15.40 15.30 10.07
C ILE A 135 -14.92 13.93 10.58
N ALA A 136 -15.65 13.27 11.47
CA ALA A 136 -15.30 11.93 11.95
C ALA A 136 -15.34 10.89 10.83
N LEU A 137 -16.33 10.96 9.93
CA LEU A 137 -16.36 10.15 8.70
C LEU A 137 -15.18 10.48 7.78
N PHE A 138 -14.82 11.76 7.65
CA PHE A 138 -13.69 12.17 6.83
C PHE A 138 -12.36 11.63 7.39
N ARG A 139 -12.17 11.66 8.72
CA ARG A 139 -11.02 11.02 9.39
C ARG A 139 -10.96 9.53 9.09
N LYS A 140 -12.09 8.83 9.10
CA LYS A 140 -12.16 7.39 8.84
C LYS A 140 -11.66 7.05 7.43
N ILE A 141 -12.03 7.83 6.43
CA ILE A 141 -11.58 7.56 5.05
C ILE A 141 -10.09 7.87 4.83
N SER A 142 -9.40 8.52 5.77
CA SER A 142 -7.96 8.82 5.64
C SER A 142 -7.11 7.57 5.44
N GLU A 143 -7.52 6.44 6.01
CA GLU A 143 -6.86 5.13 5.85
C GLU A 143 -7.07 4.51 4.46
N LYS A 144 -8.04 5.04 3.70
CA LYS A 144 -8.45 4.55 2.37
C LYS A 144 -7.83 5.37 1.24
N VAL A 145 -7.11 6.44 1.56
CA VAL A 145 -6.55 7.40 0.61
C VAL A 145 -5.07 7.15 0.40
N SER A 146 -4.59 7.20 -0.84
CA SER A 146 -3.18 6.99 -1.16
C SER A 146 -2.35 8.23 -0.86
N MET A 147 -2.78 9.39 -1.37
CA MET A 147 -2.10 10.68 -1.28
C MET A 147 -3.13 11.82 -1.34
N VAL A 148 -2.71 13.00 -0.90
CA VAL A 148 -3.52 14.22 -0.93
C VAL A 148 -2.76 15.33 -1.64
N PHE A 149 -3.39 15.96 -2.63
CA PHE A 149 -2.94 17.22 -3.22
C PHE A 149 -3.90 18.32 -2.81
N THR A 150 -3.38 19.49 -2.46
CA THR A 150 -4.21 20.62 -2.06
C THR A 150 -3.59 21.95 -2.46
N THR A 151 -4.46 22.92 -2.78
CA THR A 151 -4.10 24.33 -2.97
C THR A 151 -4.39 25.17 -1.71
N ASN A 152 -4.81 24.53 -0.61
CA ASN A 152 -5.18 25.21 0.63
C ASN A 152 -3.96 25.58 1.45
N TYR A 153 -3.93 26.80 1.99
CA TYR A 153 -2.82 27.29 2.80
C TYR A 153 -2.86 26.76 4.24
N ASP A 154 -4.04 26.51 4.79
CA ASP A 154 -4.27 26.13 6.19
C ASP A 154 -3.81 24.70 6.55
N CYS A 155 -3.81 24.40 7.84
CA CYS A 155 -3.32 23.12 8.35
C CYS A 155 -4.40 22.08 8.68
N PHE A 156 -5.66 22.29 8.26
CA PHE A 156 -6.78 21.43 8.64
C PHE A 156 -6.55 19.98 8.23
N LEU A 157 -6.12 19.74 6.98
CA LEU A 157 -5.97 18.39 6.45
C LEU A 157 -4.94 17.57 7.23
N GLN A 158 -3.75 18.13 7.51
CA GLN A 158 -2.72 17.40 8.25
C GLN A 158 -2.98 17.30 9.74
N LYS A 159 -3.68 18.27 10.35
CA LYS A 159 -3.94 18.27 11.80
C LYS A 159 -5.16 17.42 12.16
N GLU A 160 -6.21 17.48 11.36
CA GLU A 160 -7.51 16.91 11.73
C GLU A 160 -7.86 15.62 10.99
N ILE A 161 -7.42 15.46 9.73
CA ILE A 161 -7.89 14.35 8.88
C ILE A 161 -6.79 13.31 8.63
N PHE A 162 -5.58 13.77 8.27
CA PHE A 162 -4.48 12.94 7.78
C PHE A 162 -3.26 13.01 8.70
N GLY A 163 -3.44 12.86 10.01
CA GLY A 163 -2.37 13.01 11.01
C GLY A 163 -1.16 12.09 10.80
N ASN A 164 -1.34 10.95 10.11
CA ASN A 164 -0.28 10.01 9.76
C ASN A 164 0.39 10.31 8.42
N PHE A 165 0.06 11.40 7.72
CA PHE A 165 0.64 11.70 6.42
C PHE A 165 1.85 12.63 6.54
N LYS A 166 2.84 12.43 5.66
CA LYS A 166 3.99 13.33 5.58
C LYS A 166 3.61 14.55 4.75
N VAL A 167 3.73 15.74 5.33
CA VAL A 167 3.38 17.01 4.67
C VAL A 167 4.58 17.58 3.94
N TYR A 168 4.35 18.05 2.73
CA TYR A 168 5.30 18.81 1.92
C TYR A 168 4.73 20.20 1.71
N GLU A 169 5.25 21.14 2.50
CA GLU A 169 4.72 22.50 2.65
C GLU A 169 5.18 23.46 1.56
N SER A 170 6.24 23.12 0.84
CA SER A 170 6.83 23.95 -0.21
C SER A 170 7.40 23.09 -1.34
N GLN A 171 7.58 23.73 -2.50
CA GLN A 171 7.94 23.03 -3.74
C GLN A 171 9.37 22.50 -3.72
N ASP A 172 10.29 23.22 -3.08
CA ASP A 172 11.69 22.80 -3.01
C ASP A 172 11.86 21.51 -2.18
N LYS A 173 10.98 21.30 -1.19
CA LYS A 173 10.92 20.06 -0.41
C LYS A 173 10.49 18.86 -1.26
N TYR A 174 9.99 19.07 -2.49
CA TYR A 174 9.72 17.98 -3.44
C TYR A 174 10.98 17.37 -4.05
N TYR A 175 12.09 18.14 -4.18
CA TYR A 175 13.35 17.67 -4.77
C TYR A 175 14.04 16.62 -3.89
N PHE A 176 14.04 16.82 -2.57
CA PHE A 176 14.76 15.96 -1.62
C PHE A 176 13.94 14.78 -1.10
N ARG A 177 12.92 14.34 -1.86
CA ARG A 177 12.05 13.23 -1.48
C ARG A 177 12.75 11.88 -1.61
N THR A 178 12.86 11.17 -0.49
CA THR A 178 13.05 9.72 -0.46
C THR A 178 11.70 9.04 -0.71
N SER A 179 11.37 8.93 -2.00
CA SER A 179 10.25 8.30 -2.71
C SER A 179 9.43 7.17 -2.05
N SER A 180 8.69 7.41 -0.95
CA SER A 180 7.66 6.46 -0.54
C SER A 180 6.45 6.42 -1.49
N GLY A 181 5.92 7.57 -1.90
CA GLY A 181 4.79 7.67 -2.83
C GLY A 181 3.43 7.29 -2.21
N PHE A 182 3.34 7.21 -0.88
CA PHE A 182 2.13 6.88 -0.14
C PHE A 182 2.04 7.67 1.17
N GLY A 183 0.84 8.09 1.53
CA GLY A 183 0.52 8.79 2.78
C GLY A 183 1.20 10.15 2.84
N GLU A 184 1.06 10.93 1.78
CA GLU A 184 1.75 12.20 1.60
C GLU A 184 0.73 13.29 1.27
N ILE A 185 0.93 14.49 1.84
CA ILE A 185 0.16 15.69 1.53
C ILE A 185 1.05 16.67 0.79
N PHE A 186 0.62 17.10 -0.39
CA PHE A 186 1.31 18.05 -1.23
C PHE A 186 0.55 19.37 -1.23
N LYS A 187 1.20 20.42 -0.74
CA LYS A 187 0.63 21.76 -0.68
C LYS A 187 1.16 22.59 -1.83
N ILE A 188 0.37 22.68 -2.90
CA ILE A 188 0.80 23.21 -4.19
C ILE A 188 1.10 24.72 -4.08
N HIS A 189 0.21 25.48 -3.44
CA HIS A 189 0.35 26.93 -3.25
C HIS A 189 1.10 27.33 -1.97
N GLY A 190 1.81 26.40 -1.34
CA GLY A 190 2.52 26.66 -0.08
C GLY A 190 1.67 26.42 1.17
N CYS A 191 2.20 26.83 2.33
CA CYS A 191 1.58 26.56 3.63
C CYS A 191 1.73 27.75 4.58
N VAL A 192 0.76 27.99 5.46
CA VAL A 192 0.86 29.00 6.52
C VAL A 192 2.03 28.77 7.50
N GLN A 193 2.57 27.54 7.57
CA GLN A 193 3.76 27.22 8.37
C GLN A 193 5.06 27.72 7.73
N ASP A 194 5.03 28.02 6.42
CA ASP A 194 6.15 28.56 5.65
C ASP A 194 5.64 29.74 4.80
N PRO A 195 5.37 30.91 5.42
CA PRO A 195 4.67 32.01 4.77
C PRO A 195 5.36 32.53 3.51
N ASP A 196 6.70 32.52 3.45
CA ASP A 196 7.44 33.05 2.30
C ASP A 196 7.19 32.23 1.02
N GLY A 197 7.01 30.91 1.18
CA GLY A 197 6.71 29.97 0.12
C GLY A 197 5.25 29.97 -0.34
N ILE A 198 4.38 30.80 0.23
CA ILE A 198 2.98 30.94 -0.20
C ILE A 198 2.91 31.57 -1.58
N ILE A 199 2.05 31.02 -2.45
CA ILE A 199 1.71 31.59 -3.75
C ILE A 199 0.41 32.39 -3.61
N LEU A 200 0.49 33.71 -3.73
CA LEU A 200 -0.64 34.61 -3.49
C LEU A 200 -0.72 35.77 -4.49
N CYS A 201 0.42 36.39 -4.83
CA CYS A 201 0.49 37.55 -5.72
C CYS A 201 0.75 37.11 -7.17
N GLU A 202 0.46 38.00 -8.14
CA GLU A 202 0.69 37.73 -9.58
C GLU A 202 2.11 37.23 -9.88
N GLU A 203 3.14 37.88 -9.33
CA GLU A 203 4.54 37.49 -9.51
C GLU A 203 4.82 36.08 -8.96
N ASP A 204 4.14 35.67 -7.89
CA ASP A 204 4.29 34.32 -7.34
C ASP A 204 3.74 33.28 -8.32
N PHE A 205 2.58 33.55 -8.93
CA PHE A 205 1.99 32.67 -9.93
C PHE A 205 2.82 32.60 -11.22
N GLU A 206 3.41 33.71 -11.66
CA GLU A 206 4.33 33.73 -12.80
C GLU A 206 5.59 32.89 -12.55
N ARG A 207 6.18 33.00 -11.36
CA ARG A 207 7.31 32.15 -10.94
C ARG A 207 6.88 30.69 -10.83
N PHE A 208 5.71 30.44 -10.27
CA PHE A 208 5.14 29.10 -10.10
C PHE A 208 4.94 28.37 -11.42
N ASP A 209 4.44 29.05 -12.46
CA ASP A 209 4.22 28.48 -13.78
C ASP A 209 5.50 27.87 -14.38
N SER A 210 6.66 28.44 -14.06
CA SER A 210 7.95 27.91 -14.50
C SER A 210 8.39 26.64 -13.72
N ALA A 211 8.02 26.55 -12.43
CA ALA A 211 8.34 25.44 -11.52
C ALA A 211 7.33 24.27 -11.60
N LEU A 212 6.12 24.53 -12.10
CA LEU A 212 4.99 23.59 -12.22
C LEU A 212 5.32 22.30 -12.98
N LYS A 213 6.24 22.32 -13.95
CA LYS A 213 6.58 21.15 -14.78
C LYS A 213 6.94 19.90 -13.97
N LEU A 214 7.59 20.08 -12.82
CA LEU A 214 8.02 18.97 -11.95
C LEU A 214 6.90 18.46 -11.04
N VAL A 215 6.04 19.35 -10.56
CA VAL A 215 4.83 18.98 -9.81
C VAL A 215 3.89 18.22 -10.73
N SER A 216 3.69 18.74 -11.95
CA SER A 216 2.92 18.09 -13.01
C SER A 216 3.43 16.67 -13.27
N SER A 217 4.72 16.42 -13.52
CA SER A 217 5.18 15.05 -13.83
C SER A 217 4.87 14.00 -12.75
N LYS A 218 5.01 14.34 -11.48
CA LYS A 218 4.65 13.43 -10.36
C LYS A 218 3.14 13.23 -10.25
N LEU A 219 2.38 14.29 -10.50
CA LEU A 219 0.93 14.27 -10.50
C LEU A 219 0.36 13.46 -11.67
N LEU A 220 0.96 13.62 -12.86
CA LEU A 220 0.70 12.82 -14.06
C LEU A 220 0.94 11.33 -13.78
N ASN A 221 2.03 10.97 -13.09
CA ASN A 221 2.26 9.58 -12.67
C ASN A 221 1.19 9.09 -11.68
N ALA A 222 0.84 9.89 -10.67
CA ALA A 222 -0.22 9.51 -9.72
C ALA A 222 -1.58 9.31 -10.41
N LEU A 223 -1.89 10.12 -11.42
CA LEU A 223 -3.09 10.03 -12.26
C LEU A 223 -3.16 8.75 -13.11
N LEU A 224 -2.02 8.12 -13.41
CA LEU A 224 -1.97 6.82 -14.10
C LEU A 224 -2.17 5.63 -13.14
N ASP A 225 -1.65 5.74 -11.93
CA ASP A 225 -1.58 4.63 -10.97
C ASP A 225 -2.83 4.55 -10.07
N PHE A 226 -3.49 5.68 -9.78
CA PHE A 226 -4.55 5.78 -8.79
C PHE A 226 -5.81 6.48 -9.33
N PRO A 227 -7.02 6.07 -8.89
CA PRO A 227 -8.22 6.87 -9.09
C PRO A 227 -8.10 8.23 -8.42
N ILE A 228 -8.71 9.26 -8.97
CA ILE A 228 -8.63 10.63 -8.44
C ILE A 228 -10.00 11.16 -8.10
N ILE A 229 -10.14 11.73 -6.91
CA ILE A 229 -11.36 12.40 -6.47
C ILE A 229 -11.03 13.86 -6.14
N PHE A 230 -11.62 14.79 -6.89
CA PHE A 230 -11.57 16.23 -6.62
C PHE A 230 -12.70 16.60 -5.67
N ILE A 231 -12.38 17.25 -4.55
CA ILE A 231 -13.34 17.59 -3.50
C ILE A 231 -13.13 19.05 -3.08
N GLY A 232 -14.22 19.83 -3.08
CA GLY A 232 -14.18 21.22 -2.61
C GLY A 232 -13.37 22.15 -3.52
N TYR A 233 -13.18 21.76 -4.77
CA TYR A 233 -12.59 22.63 -5.79
C TYR A 233 -13.64 23.54 -6.44
N SER A 234 -13.23 24.77 -6.72
CA SER A 234 -13.96 25.61 -7.66
C SER A 234 -13.75 25.04 -9.07
N LEU A 235 -14.85 24.96 -9.82
CA LEU A 235 -14.82 24.56 -11.24
C LEU A 235 -13.98 25.51 -12.10
N ASN A 236 -13.68 26.71 -11.59
CA ASN A 236 -12.98 27.80 -12.27
C ASN A 236 -11.53 28.00 -11.79
N ASP A 237 -10.94 27.05 -11.05
CA ASP A 237 -9.53 27.14 -10.66
C ASP A 237 -8.64 26.89 -11.89
N GLU A 238 -8.08 27.96 -12.46
CA GLU A 238 -7.26 27.91 -13.67
C GLU A 238 -6.03 27.02 -13.55
N ASN A 239 -5.41 26.97 -12.36
CA ASN A 239 -4.21 26.16 -12.17
C ASN A 239 -4.55 24.68 -12.26
N ILE A 240 -5.67 24.28 -11.68
CA ILE A 240 -6.18 22.90 -11.79
C ILE A 240 -6.66 22.61 -13.20
N GLN A 241 -7.36 23.53 -13.86
CA GLN A 241 -7.80 23.36 -15.25
C GLN A 241 -6.60 23.17 -16.19
N LYS A 242 -5.57 24.02 -16.08
CA LYS A 242 -4.32 23.93 -16.85
C LYS A 242 -3.63 22.59 -16.60
N LEU A 243 -3.54 22.18 -15.34
CA LEU A 243 -2.94 20.91 -14.95
C LEU A 243 -3.68 19.70 -15.54
N LEU A 244 -5.01 19.70 -15.45
CA LEU A 244 -5.86 18.66 -16.03
C LEU A 244 -5.79 18.67 -17.55
N ALA A 245 -5.69 19.84 -18.16
CA ALA A 245 -5.56 20.00 -19.60
C ALA A 245 -4.22 19.47 -20.13
N ASP A 246 -3.10 19.79 -19.46
CA ASP A 246 -1.78 19.25 -19.79
C ASP A 246 -1.77 17.72 -19.69
N PHE A 247 -2.43 17.17 -18.66
CA PHE A 247 -2.59 15.73 -18.50
C PHE A 247 -3.37 15.11 -19.66
N VAL A 248 -4.58 15.60 -19.90
CA VAL A 248 -5.45 15.04 -20.94
C VAL A 248 -4.85 15.22 -22.34
N GLY A 249 -4.18 16.35 -22.58
CA GLY A 249 -3.49 16.62 -23.84
C GLY A 249 -2.34 15.65 -24.14
N SER A 250 -1.87 14.90 -23.13
CA SER A 250 -0.80 13.91 -23.25
C SER A 250 -1.29 12.52 -23.70
N PHE A 251 -2.61 12.28 -23.79
CA PHE A 251 -3.17 10.99 -24.18
C PHE A 251 -3.88 11.02 -25.54
N SER A 252 -3.89 9.89 -26.23
CA SER A 252 -4.78 9.66 -27.37
C SER A 252 -6.22 9.42 -26.91
N GLY A 253 -7.20 9.65 -27.80
CA GLY A 253 -8.62 9.67 -27.44
C GLY A 253 -9.15 8.40 -26.77
N SER A 254 -8.65 7.20 -27.11
CA SER A 254 -9.07 5.95 -26.49
C SER A 254 -8.51 5.76 -25.07
N ILE A 255 -7.25 6.13 -24.84
CA ILE A 255 -6.61 6.05 -23.51
C ILE A 255 -7.25 7.06 -22.56
N LEU A 256 -7.51 8.27 -23.07
CA LEU A 256 -8.16 9.32 -22.31
C LEU A 256 -9.52 8.87 -21.75
N GLN A 257 -10.35 8.21 -22.57
CA GLN A 257 -11.65 7.70 -22.14
C GLN A 257 -11.54 6.67 -21.02
N GLU A 258 -10.51 5.82 -21.00
CA GLU A 258 -10.31 4.85 -19.91
C GLU A 258 -9.86 5.54 -18.61
N VAL A 259 -8.94 6.50 -18.73
CA VAL A 259 -8.40 7.23 -17.57
C VAL A 259 -9.46 8.10 -16.91
N GLN A 260 -10.30 8.77 -17.70
CA GLN A 260 -11.41 9.61 -17.20
C GLN A 260 -12.41 8.84 -16.33
N LYS A 261 -12.58 7.52 -16.53
CA LYS A 261 -13.48 6.69 -15.72
C LYS A 261 -13.05 6.57 -14.26
N PHE A 262 -11.79 6.82 -13.96
CA PHE A 262 -11.23 6.77 -12.61
C PHE A 262 -11.04 8.16 -12.00
N MET A 263 -11.58 9.20 -12.65
CA MET A 263 -11.59 10.56 -12.15
C MET A 263 -13.01 10.96 -11.77
N LEU A 264 -13.16 11.61 -10.63
CA LEU A 264 -14.45 12.04 -10.12
C LEU A 264 -14.35 13.44 -9.56
N PHE A 265 -15.22 14.34 -10.04
CA PHE A 265 -15.34 15.68 -9.50
C PHE A 265 -16.51 15.77 -8.53
N VAL A 266 -16.28 16.20 -7.29
CA VAL A 266 -17.33 16.40 -6.30
C VAL A 266 -17.48 17.90 -6.04
N SER A 267 -18.62 18.46 -6.44
CA SER A 267 -18.96 19.84 -6.15
C SER A 267 -20.05 19.96 -5.09
N PHE A 268 -19.91 20.99 -4.27
CA PHE A 268 -20.91 21.35 -3.29
C PHE A 268 -22.14 21.97 -3.97
N LYS A 269 -23.33 21.50 -3.62
CA LYS A 269 -24.60 22.08 -4.07
C LYS A 269 -25.54 22.25 -2.86
N PRO A 270 -25.80 23.49 -2.40
CA PRO A 270 -26.61 23.75 -1.22
C PRO A 270 -27.98 23.03 -1.26
N GLY A 271 -28.33 22.34 -0.18
CA GLY A 271 -29.64 21.68 -0.02
C GLY A 271 -29.85 20.40 -0.84
N GLU A 272 -28.86 19.98 -1.64
CA GLU A 272 -28.94 18.73 -2.42
C GLU A 272 -28.44 17.55 -1.57
N THR A 273 -29.34 16.84 -0.91
CA THR A 273 -28.95 15.70 -0.05
C THR A 273 -28.60 14.43 -0.84
N ALA A 274 -29.00 14.35 -2.11
CA ALA A 274 -28.65 13.23 -2.99
C ALA A 274 -27.24 13.41 -3.56
N LEU A 275 -26.60 12.29 -3.92
CA LEU A 275 -25.37 12.30 -4.72
C LEU A 275 -25.76 12.40 -6.20
N LYS A 276 -26.07 13.62 -6.67
CA LYS A 276 -26.57 13.85 -8.03
C LYS A 276 -25.42 13.72 -9.02
N GLU A 277 -25.48 12.70 -9.88
CA GLU A 277 -24.49 12.51 -10.93
C GLU A 277 -24.67 13.50 -12.08
N GLY A 278 -23.55 13.79 -12.73
CA GLY A 278 -23.48 14.60 -13.92
C GLY A 278 -22.10 14.50 -14.54
N ILE A 279 -21.78 15.49 -15.36
CA ILE A 279 -20.48 15.62 -15.99
C ILE A 279 -19.92 17.03 -15.75
N PHE A 280 -18.61 17.11 -15.63
CA PHE A 280 -17.86 18.36 -15.61
C PHE A 280 -17.14 18.48 -16.95
N THR A 281 -17.32 19.58 -17.65
CA THR A 281 -16.63 19.86 -18.91
C THR A 281 -15.78 21.11 -18.77
N THR A 282 -14.52 21.04 -19.18
CA THR A 282 -13.59 22.17 -19.24
C THR A 282 -12.97 22.26 -20.62
N GLU A 283 -12.71 23.47 -21.10
CA GLU A 283 -12.00 23.72 -22.35
C GLU A 283 -10.64 24.34 -22.08
N HIS A 284 -9.60 23.80 -22.70
CA HIS A 284 -8.26 24.38 -22.63
C HIS A 284 -7.50 24.07 -23.91
N GLY A 285 -6.86 25.08 -24.50
CA GLY A 285 -6.13 24.93 -25.77
C GLY A 285 -6.97 24.40 -26.94
N GLY A 286 -8.28 24.72 -26.96
CA GLY A 286 -9.22 24.27 -28.01
C GLY A 286 -9.67 22.81 -27.89
N ARG A 287 -9.37 22.13 -26.78
CA ARG A 287 -9.85 20.77 -26.49
C ARG A 287 -10.83 20.79 -25.32
N SER A 288 -12.00 20.19 -25.54
CA SER A 288 -13.01 20.00 -24.50
C SER A 288 -12.78 18.66 -23.80
N ILE A 289 -12.74 18.70 -22.46
CA ILE A 289 -12.44 17.56 -21.61
C ILE A 289 -13.60 17.37 -20.64
N THR A 290 -14.15 16.16 -20.62
CA THR A 290 -15.31 15.83 -19.78
C THR A 290 -14.98 14.77 -18.73
N PHE A 291 -15.39 15.00 -17.49
CA PHE A 291 -15.17 14.11 -16.35
C PHE A 291 -16.50 13.76 -15.66
N PRO A 292 -16.65 12.56 -15.09
CA PRO A 292 -17.75 12.25 -14.18
C PRO A 292 -17.78 13.23 -12.99
N ALA A 293 -18.97 13.68 -12.62
CA ALA A 293 -19.17 14.60 -11.50
C ALA A 293 -20.31 14.18 -10.58
N ILE A 294 -20.21 14.55 -9.30
CA ILE A 294 -21.26 14.46 -8.29
C ILE A 294 -21.49 15.84 -7.69
N GLN A 295 -22.74 16.27 -7.63
CA GLN A 295 -23.17 17.49 -6.95
C GLN A 295 -23.96 17.13 -5.70
N THR A 296 -23.54 17.61 -4.52
CA THR A 296 -24.21 17.28 -3.26
C THR A 296 -23.89 18.26 -2.13
N ASP A 297 -24.75 18.33 -1.11
CA ASP A 297 -24.49 18.86 0.23
C ASP A 297 -24.19 17.75 1.24
N ASN A 298 -24.47 16.48 0.89
CA ASN A 298 -24.31 15.34 1.78
C ASN A 298 -22.92 14.71 1.66
N PHE A 299 -21.91 15.41 2.19
CA PHE A 299 -20.52 14.91 2.20
C PHE A 299 -20.35 13.72 3.15
N ALA A 300 -21.15 13.63 4.22
CA ALA A 300 -21.22 12.43 5.06
C ALA A 300 -21.51 11.17 4.22
N GLY A 301 -22.56 11.20 3.38
CA GLY A 301 -22.89 10.09 2.49
C GLY A 301 -21.80 9.77 1.46
N LEU A 302 -21.09 10.79 0.97
CA LEU A 302 -19.91 10.61 0.11
C LEU A 302 -18.80 9.85 0.84
N PHE A 303 -18.46 10.25 2.07
CA PHE A 303 -17.41 9.62 2.86
C PHE A 303 -17.78 8.20 3.29
N GLU A 304 -19.03 7.95 3.67
CA GLU A 304 -19.54 6.60 3.93
C GLU A 304 -19.41 5.68 2.72
N MET A 305 -19.60 6.19 1.50
CA MET A 305 -19.38 5.41 0.30
C MET A 305 -17.89 5.10 0.09
N ILE A 306 -17.00 6.08 0.26
CA ILE A 306 -15.55 5.88 0.14
C ILE A 306 -15.03 4.89 1.21
N ASP A 307 -15.58 4.91 2.41
CA ASP A 307 -15.21 4.01 3.52
C ASP A 307 -15.45 2.52 3.21
N ARG A 308 -16.35 2.20 2.27
CA ARG A 308 -16.57 0.83 1.79
C ARG A 308 -15.36 0.26 1.06
N LEU A 309 -14.41 1.10 0.66
CA LEU A 309 -13.14 0.65 0.09
C LEU A 309 -12.35 -0.16 1.12
N THR A 310 -11.95 -1.37 0.74
CA THR A 310 -11.18 -2.29 1.58
C THR A 310 -9.81 -2.54 0.93
N PRO A 311 -8.87 -1.56 1.00
CA PRO A 311 -7.54 -1.75 0.46
C PRO A 311 -6.80 -2.82 1.28
N GLY A 312 -5.90 -3.57 0.63
CA GLY A 312 -5.13 -4.62 1.29
C GLY A 312 -4.10 -4.11 2.32
N ALA A 313 -3.74 -2.83 2.24
CA ALA A 313 -2.91 -2.11 3.21
C ALA A 313 -3.21 -0.62 3.15
N THR A 314 -3.02 0.09 4.26
CA THR A 314 -3.12 1.55 4.34
C THR A 314 -1.91 2.25 3.72
N ALA A 315 -2.07 3.52 3.34
CA ALA A 315 -0.96 4.30 2.81
C ALA A 315 0.19 4.49 3.82
N TYR A 316 -0.14 4.56 5.12
CA TYR A 316 0.86 4.61 6.19
C TYR A 316 1.69 3.32 6.23
N GLU A 317 1.04 2.16 6.18
CA GLU A 317 1.71 0.86 6.18
C GLU A 317 2.61 0.71 4.95
N LEU A 318 2.09 0.99 3.75
CA LEU A 318 2.88 0.94 2.51
C LEU A 318 4.11 1.86 2.57
N ARG A 319 3.97 3.08 3.11
CA ARG A 319 5.09 3.99 3.32
C ARG A 319 6.09 3.42 4.33
N LYS A 320 5.63 2.92 5.47
CA LYS A 320 6.46 2.33 6.52
C LYS A 320 7.27 1.16 5.97
N TYR A 321 6.62 0.29 5.21
CA TYR A 321 7.18 -0.88 4.55
C TYR A 321 8.26 -0.49 3.53
N LYS A 322 7.94 0.40 2.61
CA LYS A 322 8.90 0.88 1.61
C LYS A 322 10.09 1.61 2.24
N SER A 323 9.85 2.39 3.30
CA SER A 323 10.90 3.11 4.04
C SER A 323 11.80 2.16 4.85
N MET A 324 11.28 1.01 5.28
CA MET A 324 12.05 -0.05 5.92
C MET A 324 12.97 -0.71 4.89
N VAL A 325 12.43 -1.11 3.74
CA VAL A 325 13.21 -1.69 2.62
C VAL A 325 14.32 -0.75 2.17
N ALA A 326 14.00 0.53 1.95
CA ALA A 326 14.99 1.52 1.54
C ALA A 326 16.15 1.66 2.53
N ARG A 327 15.85 1.63 3.84
CA ARG A 327 16.88 1.65 4.90
C ARG A 327 17.74 0.40 4.90
N LEU A 328 17.14 -0.78 4.73
CA LEU A 328 17.88 -2.03 4.62
C LEU A 328 18.88 -2.01 3.46
N ILE A 329 18.48 -1.47 2.30
CA ILE A 329 19.35 -1.33 1.11
C ILE A 329 20.47 -0.31 1.36
N GLN A 330 20.18 0.81 2.03
CA GLN A 330 21.17 1.86 2.31
C GLN A 330 22.18 1.47 3.40
N ASP A 331 21.76 0.71 4.42
CA ASP A 331 22.63 0.27 5.51
C ASP A 331 23.60 -0.86 5.08
N THR A 332 23.24 -1.65 4.06
CA THR A 332 24.17 -2.61 3.44
C THR A 332 25.42 -1.96 2.82
N SER A 333 25.42 -0.63 2.59
CA SER A 333 26.58 0.11 2.06
C SER A 333 27.64 0.44 3.13
N ARG A 334 27.38 0.21 4.43
CA ARG A 334 28.29 0.53 5.54
C ARG A 334 28.70 -0.69 6.36
N GLY A 335 29.32 -1.68 5.70
CA GLY A 335 30.31 -2.62 6.27
C GLY A 335 29.97 -3.41 7.54
N SER A 336 28.78 -3.31 8.10
CA SER A 336 28.40 -3.89 9.39
C SER A 336 27.28 -4.88 9.14
N GLN A 337 27.63 -6.17 9.22
CA GLN A 337 26.72 -7.30 9.12
C GLN A 337 25.52 -7.13 10.08
N ARG A 338 24.39 -6.71 9.53
CA ARG A 338 23.07 -7.07 10.05
C ARG A 338 22.34 -7.75 8.91
N ALA A 339 22.39 -9.08 8.94
CA ALA A 339 21.77 -9.93 7.94
C ALA A 339 20.28 -9.61 7.83
N VAL A 340 19.85 -9.17 6.66
CA VAL A 340 18.46 -9.27 6.23
C VAL A 340 18.26 -10.71 5.79
N TYR A 341 17.50 -11.48 6.55
CA TYR A 341 17.06 -12.80 6.08
C TYR A 341 15.91 -12.60 5.09
N VAL A 342 16.26 -12.57 3.80
CA VAL A 342 15.35 -12.91 2.70
C VAL A 342 15.50 -14.42 2.50
N GLN A 343 14.44 -15.19 2.74
CA GLN A 343 14.45 -16.62 2.43
C GLN A 343 13.29 -16.91 1.48
N GLU A 344 13.61 -17.54 0.35
CA GLU A 344 12.65 -18.07 -0.62
C GLU A 344 11.85 -19.23 0.00
N LEU A 345 10.61 -19.40 -0.45
CA LEU A 345 10.01 -20.73 -0.56
C LEU A 345 10.40 -21.27 -1.95
N ASP A 346 11.44 -22.10 -1.95
CA ASP A 346 12.01 -22.94 -3.01
C ASP A 346 11.44 -22.78 -4.44
N SER A 347 12.05 -21.87 -5.21
CA SER A 347 12.36 -21.96 -6.65
C SER A 347 12.39 -20.59 -7.37
N ALA A 348 12.98 -19.55 -6.79
CA ALA A 348 13.25 -18.38 -7.61
C ALA A 348 14.49 -18.64 -8.48
N LYS A 349 14.36 -18.40 -9.79
CA LYS A 349 15.54 -18.11 -10.61
C LYS A 349 16.23 -16.85 -10.04
N ALA A 350 17.52 -16.69 -10.30
CA ALA A 350 18.48 -15.73 -9.72
C ALA A 350 18.14 -14.21 -9.83
N ASP A 351 16.89 -13.87 -10.09
CA ASP A 351 16.42 -12.56 -10.53
C ASP A 351 15.04 -12.19 -9.96
N GLN A 352 14.52 -12.90 -8.94
CA GLN A 352 13.30 -12.48 -8.24
C GLN A 352 13.46 -12.41 -6.71
N ILE A 353 13.27 -11.21 -6.17
CA ILE A 353 13.22 -10.90 -4.73
C ILE A 353 11.75 -10.82 -4.32
N ALA A 354 11.38 -11.53 -3.24
CA ALA A 354 10.09 -11.38 -2.57
C ALA A 354 10.25 -10.84 -1.15
N LEU A 355 9.30 -10.00 -0.71
CA LEU A 355 9.33 -9.25 0.55
C LEU A 355 8.01 -9.45 1.30
N TYR A 356 8.08 -9.98 2.52
CA TYR A 356 6.93 -10.17 3.41
C TYR A 356 6.97 -9.18 4.58
N ILE A 357 5.84 -8.53 4.89
CA ILE A 357 5.75 -7.55 5.98
C ILE A 357 4.41 -7.64 6.74
N GLY A 358 4.49 -7.76 8.07
CA GLY A 358 3.37 -7.94 9.02
C GLY A 358 3.83 -7.87 10.49
N LYS A 359 2.90 -8.03 11.46
CA LYS A 359 3.26 -8.16 12.90
C LYS A 359 3.97 -9.50 13.14
N ARG A 360 4.96 -9.52 14.03
CA ARG A 360 5.78 -10.72 14.35
C ARG A 360 4.93 -11.97 14.55
N ASP A 361 3.85 -11.87 15.32
CA ASP A 361 2.96 -12.99 15.63
C ASP A 361 2.17 -13.50 14.39
N ASN A 362 1.90 -12.63 13.41
CA ASN A 362 1.25 -13.01 12.14
C ASN A 362 2.25 -13.52 11.08
N ILE A 363 3.52 -13.12 11.17
CA ILE A 363 4.61 -13.61 10.32
C ILE A 363 5.09 -14.97 10.82
N GLU A 364 5.25 -15.14 12.13
CA GLU A 364 5.61 -16.42 12.76
C GLU A 364 4.45 -17.44 12.64
N GLY A 365 3.19 -16.98 12.61
CA GLY A 365 2.02 -17.80 12.28
C GLY A 365 1.81 -18.12 10.79
N MET A 366 2.65 -17.60 9.90
CA MET A 366 2.56 -17.80 8.44
C MET A 366 3.35 -18.99 7.90
N LYS A 367 3.88 -19.88 8.77
CA LYS A 367 4.01 -21.31 8.43
C LYS A 367 2.75 -22.04 8.87
N SER A 368 1.60 -21.60 8.33
CA SER A 368 0.42 -22.45 8.32
C SER A 368 0.86 -23.76 7.69
N VAL A 369 0.65 -24.89 8.36
CA VAL A 369 1.10 -26.24 7.96
C VAL A 369 0.91 -26.55 6.46
N VAL A 370 -0.10 -25.92 5.87
CA VAL A 370 -0.44 -25.80 4.46
C VAL A 370 0.72 -25.38 3.52
N SER A 371 1.67 -24.57 3.99
CA SER A 371 2.76 -24.05 3.16
C SER A 371 3.76 -25.14 2.79
N TYR A 372 4.01 -26.10 3.68
CA TYR A 372 5.02 -27.13 3.48
C TYR A 372 4.75 -27.97 2.24
N SER A 373 5.73 -28.08 1.36
CA SER A 373 5.77 -29.00 0.22
C SER A 373 5.77 -30.47 0.68
N LYS A 374 5.51 -31.41 -0.24
CA LYS A 374 5.51 -32.84 0.10
C LYS A 374 6.91 -33.30 0.50
N GLU A 375 7.91 -32.69 -0.12
CA GLU A 375 9.32 -32.89 0.10
C GLU A 375 9.73 -32.46 1.50
N GLU A 376 9.38 -31.23 1.90
CA GLU A 376 9.67 -30.71 3.23
C GLU A 376 9.03 -31.57 4.32
N VAL A 377 7.78 -32.00 4.15
CA VAL A 377 7.13 -32.87 5.14
C VAL A 377 7.83 -34.21 5.27
N LEU A 378 8.26 -34.83 4.17
CA LEU A 378 9.03 -36.06 4.21
C LEU A 378 10.38 -35.86 4.92
N GLN A 379 11.04 -34.73 4.70
CA GLN A 379 12.30 -34.39 5.36
C GLN A 379 12.10 -34.17 6.87
N MET A 380 11.07 -33.40 7.26
CA MET A 380 10.72 -33.17 8.66
C MET A 380 10.40 -34.47 9.39
N VAL A 381 9.73 -35.40 8.72
CA VAL A 381 9.41 -36.73 9.26
C VAL A 381 10.67 -37.59 9.40
N LEU A 382 11.56 -37.59 8.41
CA LEU A 382 12.84 -38.30 8.48
C LEU A 382 13.70 -37.77 9.63
N GLU A 383 13.72 -36.46 9.84
CA GLU A 383 14.47 -35.80 10.91
C GLU A 383 13.75 -35.82 12.27
N GLU A 384 12.54 -36.39 12.33
CA GLU A 384 11.66 -36.40 13.51
C GLU A 384 11.46 -35.02 14.14
N GLN A 385 11.33 -33.97 13.32
CA GLN A 385 11.09 -32.60 13.81
C GLN A 385 9.76 -32.48 14.55
N GLU A 386 9.72 -31.71 15.63
CA GLU A 386 8.47 -31.35 16.31
C GLU A 386 7.68 -30.33 15.46
N GLN A 387 6.41 -30.64 15.21
CA GLN A 387 5.47 -29.81 14.43
C GLN A 387 4.05 -29.97 14.97
N ASP A 388 3.14 -29.08 14.58
CA ASP A 388 1.71 -29.24 14.83
C ASP A 388 1.10 -30.28 13.88
N TRP A 389 1.32 -31.55 14.19
CA TRP A 389 0.82 -32.67 13.40
C TRP A 389 -0.71 -32.75 13.35
N ASN A 390 -1.41 -32.16 14.33
CA ASN A 390 -2.88 -32.09 14.31
C ASN A 390 -3.35 -31.25 13.12
N GLU A 391 -2.68 -30.12 12.86
CA GLU A 391 -3.00 -29.27 11.70
C GLU A 391 -2.61 -29.94 10.37
N PHE A 392 -1.55 -30.78 10.35
CA PHE A 392 -1.21 -31.60 9.17
C PHE A 392 -2.32 -32.58 8.83
N ALA A 393 -2.87 -33.27 9.83
CA ALA A 393 -3.95 -34.23 9.64
C ALA A 393 -5.28 -33.54 9.25
N ARG A 394 -5.54 -32.31 9.71
CA ARG A 394 -6.75 -31.55 9.38
C ARG A 394 -6.72 -30.94 7.99
N ARG A 395 -5.62 -30.26 7.63
CA ARG A 395 -5.61 -29.32 6.48
C ARG A 395 -4.63 -29.66 5.38
N TRP A 396 -3.41 -30.08 5.73
CA TRP A 396 -2.34 -30.24 4.74
C TRP A 396 -2.69 -31.21 3.61
N PHE A 397 -3.31 -32.35 3.95
CA PHE A 397 -3.76 -33.34 2.97
C PHE A 397 -4.85 -32.79 2.03
N GLU A 398 -5.71 -31.91 2.54
CA GLU A 398 -6.76 -31.24 1.76
C GLU A 398 -6.17 -30.23 0.77
N GLU A 399 -5.36 -29.29 1.25
CA GLU A 399 -4.83 -28.23 0.39
C GLU A 399 -3.76 -28.71 -0.58
N LYS A 400 -2.98 -29.75 -0.23
CA LYS A 400 -2.03 -30.40 -1.17
C LYS A 400 -2.69 -31.39 -2.12
N ASN A 401 -4.03 -31.48 -2.09
CA ASN A 401 -4.81 -32.36 -2.95
C ASN A 401 -4.28 -33.81 -2.96
N ILE A 402 -3.90 -34.33 -1.79
CA ILE A 402 -3.32 -35.67 -1.67
C ILE A 402 -4.36 -36.70 -2.07
N ILE A 403 -4.00 -37.59 -3.00
CA ILE A 403 -4.86 -38.68 -3.43
C ILE A 403 -4.74 -39.87 -2.48
N HIS A 404 -5.80 -40.67 -2.40
CA HIS A 404 -5.92 -41.76 -1.43
C HIS A 404 -4.83 -42.82 -1.56
N ASP A 405 -4.30 -43.05 -2.76
CA ASP A 405 -3.25 -44.01 -3.08
C ASP A 405 -1.86 -43.38 -3.23
N GLU A 406 -1.61 -42.19 -2.68
CA GLU A 406 -0.28 -41.56 -2.66
C GLU A 406 0.56 -42.05 -1.47
N TYR A 407 1.88 -42.23 -1.66
CA TYR A 407 2.80 -42.60 -0.56
C TYR A 407 3.18 -41.34 0.21
N THR A 408 2.69 -41.22 1.44
CA THR A 408 2.87 -40.06 2.33
C THR A 408 3.30 -40.55 3.72
N PRO A 409 3.76 -39.67 4.63
CA PRO A 409 4.11 -40.09 6.00
C PRO A 409 2.86 -40.25 6.91
N VAL A 410 1.74 -40.73 6.37
CA VAL A 410 0.44 -40.78 7.07
C VAL A 410 0.47 -41.54 8.39
N PHE A 411 1.21 -42.66 8.49
CA PHE A 411 1.33 -43.43 9.74
C PHE A 411 2.15 -42.71 10.81
N PHE A 412 3.19 -41.98 10.40
CA PHE A 412 3.98 -41.16 11.32
C PHE A 412 3.12 -40.01 11.87
N ILE A 413 2.40 -39.31 11.00
CA ILE A 413 1.52 -38.20 11.39
C ILE A 413 0.43 -38.74 12.32
N HIS A 414 -0.23 -39.84 11.96
CA HIS A 414 -1.28 -40.44 12.79
C HIS A 414 -0.79 -40.89 14.18
N HIS A 415 0.48 -41.29 14.31
CA HIS A 415 1.07 -41.63 15.60
C HIS A 415 1.36 -40.39 16.48
N ARG A 416 1.56 -39.22 15.86
CA ARG A 416 1.94 -37.97 16.53
C ARG A 416 0.78 -37.02 16.83
N ILE A 417 -0.41 -37.29 16.30
CA ILE A 417 -1.61 -36.49 16.60
C ILE A 417 -2.24 -36.91 17.92
N THR A 418 -2.86 -35.94 18.58
CA THR A 418 -3.75 -36.14 19.74
C THR A 418 -5.23 -36.00 19.37
N LEU A 419 -5.49 -35.63 18.12
CA LEU A 419 -6.82 -35.43 17.55
C LEU A 419 -7.55 -36.77 17.34
N PRO A 420 -8.86 -36.87 17.67
CA PRO A 420 -9.66 -38.03 17.27
C PRO A 420 -9.61 -38.23 15.75
N PHE A 421 -9.54 -39.49 15.29
CA PHE A 421 -9.38 -39.79 13.87
C PHE A 421 -10.53 -39.21 13.03
N GLU A 422 -11.75 -39.19 13.58
CA GLU A 422 -12.96 -38.66 12.96
C GLU A 422 -12.88 -37.15 12.67
N GLU A 423 -12.11 -36.41 13.47
CA GLU A 423 -11.87 -34.96 13.30
C GLU A 423 -10.76 -34.65 12.30
N CYS A 424 -10.03 -35.65 11.80
CA CYS A 424 -9.04 -35.46 10.76
C CYS A 424 -9.68 -35.16 9.39
N GLY A 425 -8.92 -34.48 8.53
CA GLY A 425 -9.31 -34.15 7.17
C GLY A 425 -9.73 -35.39 6.37
N SER A 426 -10.65 -35.22 5.43
CA SER A 426 -11.23 -36.34 4.68
C SER A 426 -10.18 -37.06 3.82
N ARG A 427 -9.26 -36.32 3.20
CA ARG A 427 -8.15 -36.88 2.42
C ARG A 427 -7.10 -37.58 3.28
N PHE A 428 -6.83 -37.07 4.48
CA PHE A 428 -5.94 -37.73 5.44
C PHE A 428 -6.49 -39.11 5.81
N ARG A 429 -7.77 -39.18 6.22
CA ARG A 429 -8.43 -40.44 6.58
C ARG A 429 -8.45 -41.43 5.42
N LYS A 430 -8.82 -40.98 4.22
CA LYS A 430 -8.85 -41.83 3.01
C LYS A 430 -7.45 -42.35 2.65
N ASN A 431 -6.41 -41.52 2.74
CA ASN A 431 -5.04 -41.95 2.49
C ASN A 431 -4.55 -42.96 3.53
N TYR A 432 -4.88 -42.74 4.81
CA TYR A 432 -4.55 -43.65 5.90
C TYR A 432 -5.17 -45.04 5.70
N GLU A 433 -6.49 -45.12 5.50
CA GLU A 433 -7.22 -46.38 5.36
C GLU A 433 -6.74 -47.16 4.13
N PHE A 434 -6.59 -46.49 2.99
CA PHE A 434 -6.12 -47.13 1.78
C PHE A 434 -4.71 -47.70 1.94
N ARG A 435 -3.79 -46.94 2.56
CA ARG A 435 -2.41 -47.39 2.80
C ARG A 435 -2.34 -48.50 3.85
N LYS A 436 -3.18 -48.46 4.89
CA LYS A 436 -3.25 -49.52 5.89
C LYS A 436 -3.62 -50.84 5.23
N ASN A 437 -4.70 -50.86 4.45
CA ASN A 437 -5.14 -52.06 3.73
C ASN A 437 -4.11 -52.54 2.71
N SER A 438 -3.55 -51.62 1.92
CA SER A 438 -2.54 -51.94 0.92
C SER A 438 -1.28 -52.59 1.53
N PHE A 439 -0.83 -52.15 2.70
CA PHE A 439 0.36 -52.73 3.35
C PHE A 439 0.07 -53.97 4.20
N MET A 440 -1.17 -54.18 4.64
CA MET A 440 -1.59 -55.44 5.25
C MET A 440 -1.52 -56.61 4.26
N GLU A 441 -1.83 -56.36 2.99
CA GLU A 441 -1.75 -57.35 1.90
C GLU A 441 -0.38 -57.37 1.19
N PHE A 442 0.50 -56.42 1.51
CA PHE A 442 1.79 -56.28 0.84
C PHE A 442 2.76 -57.39 1.25
N THR A 443 3.17 -58.21 0.30
CA THR A 443 4.18 -59.26 0.47
C THR A 443 5.46 -58.88 -0.29
N PRO A 444 6.50 -58.38 0.40
CA PRO A 444 7.76 -58.02 -0.24
C PRO A 444 8.44 -59.24 -0.87
N LYS A 445 9.22 -59.00 -1.93
CA LYS A 445 10.11 -60.05 -2.46
C LYS A 445 11.27 -60.28 -1.48
N PRO A 446 11.76 -61.52 -1.32
CA PRO A 446 12.89 -61.80 -0.45
C PRO A 446 14.12 -60.96 -0.81
N SER A 447 14.76 -60.36 0.19
CA SER A 447 16.01 -59.64 0.00
C SER A 447 17.17 -60.63 -0.17
N LYS A 448 18.06 -60.33 -1.12
CA LYS A 448 19.31 -61.10 -1.30
C LYS A 448 20.32 -60.78 -0.20
N SER A 449 20.24 -59.58 0.37
CA SER A 449 21.10 -59.15 1.46
C SER A 449 20.65 -59.77 2.79
N GLN A 450 21.64 -60.11 3.63
CA GLN A 450 21.42 -60.73 4.94
C GLN A 450 21.52 -59.74 6.10
N SER A 451 22.00 -58.52 5.85
CA SER A 451 22.17 -57.50 6.90
C SER A 451 22.08 -56.07 6.35
N ILE A 452 21.87 -55.09 7.25
CA ILE A 452 21.87 -53.67 6.89
C ILE A 452 23.22 -53.22 6.30
N LYS A 453 24.33 -53.83 6.73
CA LYS A 453 25.68 -53.54 6.23
C LYS A 453 25.80 -53.86 4.74
N GLU A 454 25.26 -55.00 4.30
CA GLU A 454 25.26 -55.40 2.88
C GLU A 454 24.38 -54.49 2.03
N ILE A 455 23.22 -54.08 2.55
CA ILE A 455 22.32 -53.15 1.84
C ILE A 455 22.99 -51.77 1.71
N THR A 456 23.65 -51.32 2.77
CA THR A 456 24.42 -50.06 2.77
C THR A 456 25.57 -50.12 1.77
N GLN A 457 26.31 -51.23 1.70
CA GLN A 457 27.37 -51.40 0.70
C GLN A 457 26.83 -51.33 -0.74
N LYS A 458 25.71 -52.01 -1.02
CA LYS A 458 25.05 -51.90 -2.34
C LYS A 458 24.62 -50.47 -2.66
N TYR A 459 24.13 -49.72 -1.67
CA TYR A 459 23.80 -48.31 -1.87
C TYR A 459 25.02 -47.49 -2.30
N GLU A 460 26.18 -47.67 -1.63
CA GLU A 460 27.43 -47.00 -2.03
C GLU A 460 27.85 -47.36 -3.46
N GLU A 461 27.79 -48.64 -3.82
CA GLU A 461 28.11 -49.11 -5.18
C GLU A 461 27.18 -48.48 -6.22
N PHE A 462 25.88 -48.41 -5.94
CA PHE A 462 24.91 -47.76 -6.81
C PHE A 462 25.15 -46.26 -6.94
N ARG A 463 25.51 -45.60 -5.83
CA ARG A 463 25.84 -44.18 -5.80
C ARG A 463 27.10 -43.87 -6.62
N MET A 464 28.15 -44.68 -6.49
CA MET A 464 29.43 -44.50 -7.18
C MET A 464 29.38 -44.89 -8.66
N SER A 465 28.45 -45.76 -9.07
CA SER A 465 28.31 -46.21 -10.47
C SER A 465 27.60 -45.19 -11.38
N GLY A 466 27.17 -44.03 -10.86
CA GLY A 466 26.43 -43.02 -11.63
C GLY A 466 25.01 -43.45 -12.00
N MET A 467 24.44 -44.41 -11.27
CA MET A 467 23.09 -44.90 -11.50
C MET A 467 22.04 -43.78 -11.27
N LYS A 468 21.00 -43.70 -12.11
CA LYS A 468 19.90 -42.75 -11.93
C LYS A 468 19.24 -42.95 -10.55
N VAL A 469 18.99 -41.84 -9.84
CA VAL A 469 18.40 -41.82 -8.48
C VAL A 469 17.10 -42.62 -8.38
N SER A 470 16.24 -42.57 -9.41
CA SER A 470 15.01 -43.36 -9.46
C SER A 470 15.25 -44.86 -9.43
N LYS A 471 16.30 -45.34 -10.11
CA LYS A 471 16.69 -46.76 -10.12
C LYS A 471 17.33 -47.16 -8.80
N ILE A 472 18.11 -46.28 -8.17
CA ILE A 472 18.67 -46.49 -6.83
C ILE A 472 17.53 -46.67 -5.81
N ALA A 473 16.56 -45.74 -5.80
CA ALA A 473 15.41 -45.80 -4.91
C ALA A 473 14.59 -47.08 -5.11
N TYR A 474 14.42 -47.54 -6.36
CA TYR A 474 13.74 -48.80 -6.67
C TYR A 474 14.48 -50.03 -6.12
N GLN A 475 15.78 -50.15 -6.38
CA GLN A 475 16.57 -51.29 -5.91
C GLN A 475 16.60 -51.36 -4.38
N LEU A 476 16.76 -50.21 -3.72
CA LEU A 476 16.78 -50.16 -2.27
C LEU A 476 15.42 -50.42 -1.64
N HIS A 477 14.34 -49.98 -2.27
CA HIS A 477 13.00 -50.37 -1.82
C HIS A 477 12.83 -51.89 -1.79
N LEU A 478 13.28 -52.62 -2.83
CA LEU A 478 13.20 -54.08 -2.86
C LEU A 478 14.04 -54.74 -1.77
N GLU A 479 15.28 -54.30 -1.59
CA GLU A 479 16.18 -54.88 -0.57
C GLU A 479 15.68 -54.57 0.86
N LEU A 480 15.31 -53.32 1.15
CA LEU A 480 14.84 -52.93 2.48
C LEU A 480 13.50 -53.58 2.83
N SER A 481 12.52 -53.57 1.93
CA SER A 481 11.21 -54.18 2.21
C SER A 481 11.31 -55.69 2.42
N GLY A 482 12.11 -56.39 1.62
CA GLY A 482 12.37 -57.82 1.78
C GLY A 482 13.10 -58.14 3.08
N ALA A 483 14.16 -57.39 3.41
CA ALA A 483 14.94 -57.63 4.63
C ALA A 483 14.13 -57.34 5.90
N LEU A 484 13.25 -56.32 5.88
CA LEU A 484 12.31 -56.04 6.96
C LEU A 484 11.28 -57.16 7.14
N ALA A 485 10.75 -57.71 6.04
CA ALA A 485 9.77 -58.79 6.10
C ALA A 485 10.37 -60.11 6.63
N ASP A 486 11.62 -60.40 6.25
CA ASP A 486 12.36 -61.59 6.69
C ASP A 486 12.92 -61.45 8.12
N GLY A 487 12.78 -60.28 8.76
CA GLY A 487 13.35 -60.01 10.09
C GLY A 487 14.89 -59.92 10.11
N LYS A 488 15.52 -59.71 8.95
CA LYS A 488 16.99 -59.60 8.79
C LYS A 488 17.53 -58.24 9.22
N ILE A 489 16.69 -57.21 9.19
CA ILE A 489 17.00 -55.87 9.68
C ILE A 489 15.83 -55.36 10.53
N THR A 490 16.15 -54.45 11.44
CA THR A 490 15.18 -53.75 12.26
C THR A 490 14.60 -52.54 11.53
N VAL A 491 13.45 -52.06 12.02
CA VAL A 491 12.80 -50.84 11.53
C VAL A 491 13.72 -49.62 11.72
N ASP A 492 14.42 -49.52 12.85
CA ASP A 492 15.30 -48.38 13.13
C ASP A 492 16.55 -48.37 12.25
N GLU A 493 17.14 -49.53 11.96
CA GLU A 493 18.23 -49.65 10.97
C GLU A 493 17.79 -49.19 9.58
N SER A 494 16.56 -49.51 9.17
CA SER A 494 15.99 -49.04 7.91
C SER A 494 15.80 -47.51 7.91
N LEU A 495 15.26 -46.94 8.98
CA LEU A 495 15.08 -45.49 9.11
C LEU A 495 16.42 -44.74 9.11
N GLU A 496 17.44 -45.27 9.76
CA GLU A 496 18.78 -44.67 9.78
C GLU A 496 19.40 -44.62 8.37
N LEU A 497 19.27 -45.72 7.59
CA LEU A 497 19.74 -45.72 6.21
C LEU A 497 18.94 -44.75 5.33
N LEU A 498 17.61 -44.68 5.48
CA LEU A 498 16.77 -43.74 4.72
C LEU A 498 17.11 -42.27 5.04
N ARG A 499 17.38 -41.93 6.31
CA ARG A 499 17.88 -40.61 6.72
C ARG A 499 19.21 -40.29 6.06
N ARG A 500 20.14 -41.24 6.10
CA ARG A 500 21.45 -41.09 5.47
C ARG A 500 21.32 -40.82 3.98
N MET A 501 20.49 -41.60 3.28
CA MET A 501 20.23 -41.43 1.85
C MET A 501 19.66 -40.04 1.52
N ALA A 502 18.69 -39.56 2.31
CA ALA A 502 18.09 -38.24 2.13
C ALA A 502 19.12 -37.11 2.36
N LYS A 503 20.01 -37.28 3.34
CA LYS A 503 21.10 -36.32 3.63
C LYS A 503 22.15 -36.28 2.52
N GLU A 504 22.47 -37.43 1.92
CA GLU A 504 23.46 -37.53 0.84
C GLU A 504 22.90 -37.10 -0.52
N ASN A 505 21.58 -37.21 -0.73
CA ASN A 505 20.90 -36.74 -1.93
C ASN A 505 19.47 -36.30 -1.62
N ALA A 506 19.28 -35.00 -1.40
CA ALA A 506 17.97 -34.42 -1.08
C ALA A 506 16.88 -34.74 -2.12
N GLY A 507 17.25 -34.93 -3.41
CA GLY A 507 16.30 -35.26 -4.47
C GLY A 507 15.72 -36.69 -4.38
N ILE A 508 16.29 -37.58 -3.57
CA ILE A 508 15.81 -38.97 -3.46
C ILE A 508 14.43 -39.07 -2.79
N VAL A 509 14.08 -38.12 -1.91
CA VAL A 509 12.78 -38.09 -1.21
C VAL A 509 11.60 -37.95 -2.17
N ASN A 510 11.86 -37.46 -3.39
CA ASN A 510 10.87 -37.33 -4.45
C ASN A 510 10.56 -38.62 -5.20
N MET A 511 11.41 -39.63 -5.06
CA MET A 511 11.24 -40.87 -5.80
C MET A 511 10.11 -41.71 -5.20
N THR A 512 9.17 -42.17 -6.04
CA THR A 512 8.02 -42.99 -5.62
C THR A 512 8.42 -44.17 -4.75
N HIS A 513 9.47 -44.90 -5.13
CA HIS A 513 9.95 -46.06 -4.37
C HIS A 513 10.60 -45.69 -3.04
N PHE A 514 11.18 -44.50 -2.93
CA PHE A 514 11.68 -43.99 -1.65
C PHE A 514 10.52 -43.64 -0.71
N LYS A 515 9.51 -42.92 -1.21
CA LYS A 515 8.27 -42.63 -0.45
C LYS A 515 7.59 -43.93 -0.01
N GLN A 516 7.56 -44.94 -0.88
CA GLN A 516 6.99 -46.25 -0.61
C GLN A 516 7.70 -46.98 0.54
N ILE A 517 9.04 -47.11 0.49
CA ILE A 517 9.77 -47.78 1.58
C ILE A 517 9.67 -47.01 2.89
N LEU A 518 9.73 -45.67 2.86
CA LEU A 518 9.58 -44.86 4.07
C LEU A 518 8.18 -45.03 4.71
N CYS A 519 7.14 -44.98 3.88
CA CYS A 519 5.76 -45.21 4.32
C CYS A 519 5.57 -46.63 4.90
N TYR A 520 6.16 -47.65 4.25
CA TYR A 520 6.13 -49.04 4.74
C TYR A 520 6.88 -49.21 6.07
N THR A 521 8.07 -48.62 6.20
CA THR A 521 8.83 -48.66 7.45
C THR A 521 8.06 -48.01 8.60
N HIS A 522 7.38 -46.88 8.37
CA HIS A 522 6.50 -46.27 9.37
C HIS A 522 5.25 -47.11 9.69
N PHE A 523 4.67 -47.79 8.70
CA PHE A 523 3.59 -48.74 8.93
C PHE A 523 4.02 -49.86 9.88
N LEU A 524 5.20 -50.45 9.64
CA LEU A 524 5.77 -51.49 10.52
C LEU A 524 6.04 -50.95 11.93
N LYS A 525 6.51 -49.70 12.04
CA LYS A 525 6.85 -49.05 13.32
C LYS A 525 5.63 -48.74 14.17
N TYR A 526 4.61 -48.12 13.57
CA TYR A 526 3.54 -47.46 14.31
C TYR A 526 2.19 -48.17 14.23
N GLU A 527 1.96 -49.02 13.23
CA GLU A 527 0.62 -49.55 12.95
C GLU A 527 0.54 -51.07 12.99
N LYS A 528 1.50 -51.82 12.42
CA LYS A 528 1.42 -53.29 12.30
C LYS A 528 1.22 -54.03 13.64
N ASN A 529 1.67 -53.45 14.74
CA ASN A 529 1.56 -54.02 16.08
C ASN A 529 0.59 -53.24 17.00
N ARG A 530 -0.23 -52.34 16.47
CA ARG A 530 -1.08 -51.46 17.27
C ARG A 530 -2.35 -52.14 17.81
N ASP A 531 -2.76 -53.24 17.18
CA ASP A 531 -3.90 -54.07 17.57
C ASP A 531 -3.48 -55.36 18.32
N LYS A 532 -2.22 -55.45 18.78
CA LYS A 532 -1.70 -56.49 19.69
C LYS A 532 -1.39 -55.88 21.04
#